data_AF-A0A246HR93-F1
#
_entry.id   AF-A0A246HR93-F1
#
_cell.length_a   1.000
_cell.length_b   1.000
_cell.length_c   1.000
_cell.angle_alpha   90.00
_cell.angle_beta   90.00
_cell.angle_gamma   90.00
#
_symmetry.space_group_name_H-M   'P 1'
#
loop_
_entity.id
_entity.type
_entity.pdbx_description
1 polymer ?
#
loop_
_entity_poly.entity_id
_entity_poly.type
_entity_poly.pdbx_seq_one_letter_code
_entity_poly.pdbx_strand_id
1 'polypeptide(L)'
;MRVIVIVIAVLLAACRAAPTRPNQPPPAVINVSVATYVPIDAALTKRCSWVRDGKPSLVFDVSNGRKRCLLQYEAQLDAIEQLGGKPVPSPER
;
A
#
# COMPACT_ATOMS: atom_id res chain seq x y z
N MET A 1 31.53 -42.53 -45.82
CA MET A 1 30.44 -42.54 -44.82
C MET A 1 30.91 -42.87 -43.40
N ARG A 2 31.60 -44.00 -43.17
CA ARG A 2 32.05 -44.40 -41.82
C ARG A 2 32.94 -43.38 -41.09
N VAL A 3 33.86 -42.74 -41.82
CA VAL A 3 34.80 -41.77 -41.24
C VAL A 3 34.09 -40.51 -40.70
N ILE A 4 33.06 -40.03 -41.40
CA ILE A 4 32.30 -38.84 -40.99
C ILE A 4 31.53 -39.11 -39.70
N VAL A 5 30.95 -40.31 -39.58
CA VAL A 5 30.23 -40.73 -38.36
C VAL A 5 31.18 -40.81 -37.16
N ILE A 6 32.40 -41.31 -37.36
CA ILE A 6 33.42 -41.38 -36.31
C ILE A 6 33.84 -39.98 -35.84
N VAL A 7 34.07 -39.06 -36.78
CA VAL A 7 34.46 -37.68 -36.44
C VAL A 7 33.36 -36.96 -35.65
N ILE A 8 32.09 -37.13 -36.05
CA ILE A 8 30.95 -36.52 -35.34
C ILE A 8 30.79 -37.12 -33.93
N ALA A 9 30.95 -38.44 -33.79
CA ALA A 9 30.87 -39.09 -32.49
C ALA A 9 31.98 -38.63 -31.52
N VAL A 10 33.20 -38.43 -32.02
CA VAL A 10 34.33 -37.90 -31.23
C VAL A 10 34.08 -36.45 -30.81
N LEU A 11 33.54 -35.62 -31.70
CA LEU A 11 33.19 -34.22 -31.40
C LEU A 11 32.09 -34.12 -30.33
N LEU A 12 31.08 -34.98 -30.39
CA LEU A 12 30.00 -35.03 -29.40
C LEU A 12 30.49 -35.57 -28.03
N ALA A 13 31.41 -36.54 -28.02
CA ALA A 13 32.01 -37.06 -26.79
C ALA A 13 32.95 -36.04 -26.10
N ALA A 14 33.43 -35.03 -26.83
CA ALA A 14 34.24 -33.94 -26.29
C ALA A 14 33.40 -32.86 -25.57
N CYS A 15 32.08 -32.82 -25.77
CA CYS A 15 31.19 -31.93 -25.02
C CYS A 15 30.95 -32.50 -23.61
N ARG A 16 31.73 -32.02 -22.64
CA ARG A 16 31.41 -32.24 -21.22
C ARG A 16 30.13 -31.50 -20.86
N ALA A 17 29.29 -32.12 -20.02
CA ALA A 17 28.11 -31.48 -19.47
C ALA A 17 28.51 -30.13 -18.84
N ALA A 18 27.76 -29.07 -19.16
CA ALA A 18 28.01 -27.75 -18.59
C ALA A 18 27.97 -27.87 -17.05
N PRO A 19 28.97 -27.31 -16.33
CA PRO A 19 28.99 -27.39 -14.88
C PRO A 19 27.71 -26.74 -14.34
N THR A 20 26.93 -27.52 -13.59
CA THR A 20 25.73 -27.01 -12.91
C THR A 20 26.19 -26.01 -11.87
N ARG A 21 25.90 -24.72 -12.07
CA ARG A 21 26.15 -23.70 -11.06
C ARG A 21 25.06 -23.85 -9.99
N PRO A 22 25.37 -24.29 -8.76
CA PRO A 22 24.37 -24.38 -7.71
C PRO A 22 23.91 -22.96 -7.37
N ASN A 23 22.60 -22.75 -7.28
CA ASN A 23 22.06 -21.51 -6.74
C ASN A 23 22.50 -21.41 -5.28
N GLN A 24 23.09 -20.28 -4.91
CA GLN A 24 23.38 -20.03 -3.51
C GLN A 24 22.06 -19.93 -2.75
N PRO A 25 21.99 -20.42 -1.50
CA PRO A 25 20.82 -20.22 -0.67
C PRO A 25 20.54 -18.72 -0.58
N PRO A 26 19.27 -18.30 -0.54
CA PRO A 26 18.94 -16.89 -0.48
C PRO A 26 19.66 -16.24 0.71
N PRO A 27 20.25 -15.04 0.53
CA PRO A 27 20.83 -14.31 1.65
C PRO A 27 19.74 -14.12 2.70
N ALA A 28 20.15 -14.16 3.98
CA ALA A 28 19.31 -14.21 5.18
C ALA A 28 17.96 -13.50 5.06
N VAL A 29 16.90 -14.06 5.66
CA VAL A 29 15.56 -13.45 5.71
C VAL A 29 15.68 -12.04 6.29
N ILE A 30 15.41 -11.01 5.47
CA ILE A 30 15.38 -9.61 5.88
C ILE A 30 13.95 -9.28 6.28
N ASN A 31 13.76 -8.79 7.51
CA ASN A 31 12.46 -8.27 7.93
C ASN A 31 12.19 -6.96 7.21
N VAL A 32 11.14 -6.92 6.39
CA VAL A 32 10.68 -5.71 5.73
C VAL A 32 9.51 -5.16 6.55
N SER A 33 9.62 -3.91 7.00
CA SER A 33 8.50 -3.23 7.66
C SER A 33 7.40 -2.97 6.64
N VAL A 34 6.21 -3.49 6.92
CA VAL A 34 5.00 -3.21 6.15
C VAL A 34 4.24 -2.13 6.90
N ALA A 35 3.86 -1.06 6.20
CA ALA A 35 3.00 -0.03 6.77
C ALA A 35 1.61 -0.63 7.02
N THR A 36 1.27 -0.82 8.29
CA THR A 36 -0.09 -1.24 8.70
C THR A 36 -0.93 0.01 8.90
N TYR A 37 -1.86 0.26 7.98
CA TYR A 37 -2.80 1.37 8.09
C TYR A 37 -4.01 0.96 8.93
N VAL A 38 -4.45 1.87 9.82
CA VAL A 38 -5.72 1.70 10.53
C VAL A 38 -6.86 2.05 9.57
N PRO A 39 -7.81 1.13 9.31
CA PRO A 39 -8.95 1.45 8.47
C PRO A 39 -9.82 2.50 9.18
N ILE A 40 -10.09 3.62 8.49
CA ILE A 40 -11.00 4.66 8.97
C ILE A 40 -12.39 4.36 8.39
N ASP A 41 -13.41 4.36 9.25
CA ASP A 41 -14.80 4.18 8.81
C ASP A 41 -15.18 5.24 7.75
N ALA A 42 -15.83 4.81 6.68
CA ALA A 42 -16.30 5.70 5.61
C ALA A 42 -17.24 6.80 6.13
N ALA A 43 -17.97 6.56 7.23
CA ALA A 43 -18.78 7.57 7.89
C ALA A 43 -17.95 8.73 8.43
N LEU A 44 -16.70 8.49 8.87
CA LEU A 44 -15.79 9.50 9.40
C LEU A 44 -15.14 10.37 8.33
N THR A 45 -15.10 9.89 7.08
CA THR A 45 -14.56 10.64 5.94
C THR A 45 -15.64 11.29 5.07
N LYS A 46 -16.92 11.11 5.43
CA LYS A 46 -18.05 11.64 4.68
C LYS A 46 -18.05 13.17 4.72
N ARG A 47 -18.00 13.80 3.54
CA ARG A 47 -18.08 15.26 3.41
C ARG A 47 -19.51 15.75 3.63
N CYS A 48 -19.66 16.79 4.42
CA CYS A 48 -20.92 17.51 4.58
C CYS A 48 -21.08 18.54 3.44
N SER A 49 -22.30 18.66 2.92
CA SER A 49 -22.68 19.63 1.90
C SER A 49 -23.57 20.71 2.51
N TRP A 50 -23.21 21.97 2.27
CA TRP A 50 -24.05 23.12 2.58
C TRP A 50 -23.90 24.19 1.50
N VAL A 51 -24.91 25.07 1.40
CA VAL A 51 -24.86 26.21 0.49
C VAL A 51 -23.80 27.20 0.99
N ARG A 52 -22.76 27.44 0.18
CA ARG A 52 -21.64 28.32 0.56
C ARG A 52 -22.05 29.79 0.61
N ASP A 53 -22.78 30.23 -0.42
CA ASP A 53 -23.19 31.61 -0.64
C ASP A 53 -24.68 31.65 -1.02
N GLY A 54 -25.40 32.65 -0.54
CA GLY A 54 -26.84 32.82 -0.81
C GLY A 54 -27.24 34.29 -0.81
N LYS A 55 -28.46 34.58 -1.29
CA LYS A 55 -29.04 35.93 -1.18
C LYS A 55 -29.11 36.35 0.29
N PRO A 56 -29.09 37.65 0.62
CA PRO A 56 -29.26 38.13 2.00
C PRO A 56 -30.53 37.60 2.69
N SER A 57 -31.58 37.28 1.93
CA SER A 57 -32.80 36.65 2.44
C SER A 57 -32.63 35.20 2.92
N LEU A 58 -31.52 34.55 2.57
CA LEU A 58 -31.22 33.14 2.88
C LEU A 58 -30.14 33.00 3.97
N VAL A 59 -29.79 34.09 4.65
CA VAL A 59 -28.69 34.10 5.64
C VAL A 59 -28.87 33.03 6.72
N PHE A 60 -30.11 32.78 7.18
CA PHE A 60 -30.37 31.76 8.18
C PHE A 60 -30.14 30.34 7.65
N ASP A 61 -30.59 30.02 6.44
CA ASP A 61 -30.40 28.69 5.84
C ASP A 61 -28.92 28.39 5.59
N VAL A 62 -28.19 29.36 5.04
CA VAL A 62 -26.74 29.25 4.80
C VAL A 62 -25.98 29.10 6.13
N SER A 63 -26.29 29.92 7.13
CA SER A 63 -25.60 29.91 8.43
C SER A 63 -25.89 28.63 9.21
N ASN A 64 -27.14 28.18 9.23
CA ASN A 64 -27.54 26.95 9.91
C ASN A 64 -26.97 25.72 9.19
N GLY A 65 -26.92 25.73 7.85
CA GLY A 65 -26.26 24.69 7.07
C GLY A 65 -24.78 24.58 7.42
N ARG A 66 -24.07 25.72 7.46
CA ARG A 66 -22.66 25.79 7.85
C ARG A 66 -22.42 25.26 9.27
N LYS A 67 -23.25 25.68 10.24
CA LYS A 67 -23.16 25.21 11.63
C LYS A 67 -23.33 23.68 11.72
N ARG A 68 -24.31 23.12 11.00
CA ARG A 68 -24.56 21.67 11.00
C ARG A 68 -23.37 20.88 10.47
N CYS A 69 -22.76 21.37 9.39
CA CYS A 69 -21.56 20.75 8.84
C CYS A 69 -20.34 20.88 9.74
N LEU A 70 -20.16 22.01 10.41
CA LEU A 70 -19.08 22.18 11.39
C LEU A 70 -19.19 21.15 12.52
N LEU A 71 -20.37 21.01 13.11
CA LEU A 71 -20.62 20.03 14.18
C LEU A 71 -20.37 18.58 13.72
N GLN A 72 -20.70 18.26 12.47
CA GLN A 72 -20.38 16.95 11.91
C GLN A 72 -18.87 16.74 11.83
N TYR A 73 -18.11 17.72 11.32
CA TYR A 73 -16.66 17.58 11.18
C TYR A 73 -15.95 17.49 12.54
N GLU A 74 -16.39 18.26 13.54
CA GLU A 74 -15.88 18.16 14.91
C GLU A 74 -16.09 16.75 15.48
N ALA A 75 -17.32 16.20 15.37
CA ALA A 75 -17.60 14.84 15.82
C ALA A 75 -16.80 13.76 15.06
N GLN A 76 -16.55 13.96 13.77
CA GLN A 76 -15.69 13.07 12.97
C GLN A 76 -14.24 13.10 13.45
N LEU A 77 -13.71 14.29 13.76
CA LEU A 77 -12.36 14.45 14.29
C LEU A 77 -12.23 13.78 15.67
N ASP A 78 -13.18 14.01 16.57
CA ASP A 78 -13.20 13.39 17.91
C ASP A 78 -13.19 11.85 17.81
N ALA A 79 -13.97 11.29 16.89
CA ALA A 79 -14.01 9.84 16.66
C ALA A 79 -12.71 9.32 16.02
N ILE A 80 -12.08 10.09 15.13
CA ILE A 80 -10.76 9.74 14.58
C ILE A 80 -9.68 9.74 15.67
N GLU A 81 -9.70 10.70 16.61
CA GLU A 81 -8.77 10.73 17.74
C GLU A 81 -8.90 9.50 18.65
N GLN A 82 -10.12 8.99 18.83
CA GLN A 82 -10.37 7.76 19.59
C GLN A 82 -9.84 6.50 18.89
N LEU A 83 -9.87 6.46 17.56
CA LEU A 83 -9.34 5.34 16.75
C LEU A 83 -7.82 5.42 16.59
N GLY A 84 -7.30 6.63 16.44
CA GLY A 84 -5.90 6.95 16.20
C GLY A 84 -5.14 7.24 17.48
N GLY A 85 -5.03 6.25 18.37
CA GLY A 85 -3.96 6.24 19.36
C GLY A 85 -2.62 6.43 18.63
N LYS A 86 -1.81 7.41 19.09
CA LYS A 86 -0.50 7.78 18.54
C LYS A 86 0.28 6.56 18.04
N PRO A 87 1.00 6.66 16.90
CA PRO A 87 1.73 5.52 16.33
C PRO A 87 2.54 4.84 17.43
N VAL A 88 2.30 3.53 17.60
CA VAL A 88 3.14 2.71 18.48
C VAL A 88 4.55 2.86 17.95
N PRO A 89 5.51 3.43 18.72
CA PRO A 89 6.87 3.51 18.26
C PRO A 89 7.30 2.08 17.91
N SER A 90 7.79 1.91 16.67
CA SER A 90 8.40 0.65 16.27
C SER A 90 9.41 0.28 17.36
N PRO A 91 9.46 -0.98 17.83
CA PRO A 91 10.53 -1.37 18.73
C PRO A 91 11.85 -1.14 17.99
N GLU A 92 12.54 -0.05 18.37
CA GLU A 92 13.93 0.19 18.03
C GLU A 92 14.71 -1.01 18.55
N ARG A 93 15.41 -1.67 17.63
CA ARG A 93 16.27 -2.82 17.92
C ARG A 93 17.72 -2.40 17.71
#